data_AF-A0A7S3Q429-F1
#
_entry.id   AF-A0A7S3Q429-F1
#
_cell.length_a   1.000
_cell.length_b   1.000
_cell.length_c   1.000
_cell.angle_alpha   90.00
_cell.angle_beta   90.00
_cell.angle_gamma   90.00
#
_symmetry.space_group_name_H-M   'P 1'
#
loop_
_entity.id
_entity.type
_entity.pdbx_description
1 polymer ?
#
loop_
_entity_poly.entity_id
_entity_poly.type
_entity_poly.pdbx_seq_one_letter_code
_entity_poly.pdbx_strand_id
1 'polypeptide(L)'
;SNTHNRFHPINNIPLLTIFNTIHKTMASDDLPSYCRVDEDQWNTLPASATAFVELLDLPKVHPRCLDDFVERFSNPIPIPDEEMHMNMHTHMHADDNFYERTDGIGSRIVTILYQILPPLMAMGELWIRLFACVIAPLVATMLLSKVLSSSSKSKSKDVDNVNVNENVNDKDDANARKTERRWFMLSVLGMLASAVQLTDTMYVQEYGRWNGSILLAVTSLLSTRLAVSQFQIYKSKTIVAVIAVLSLSGYLVSISERSESSVYGDPALDVATIQSGLYLSTNNTLMTRVAELWPEEERTYAPYPLGASPLPTGDSRTGIPFLVNAAPHQEYHRVWAQSSVDDEAVAIDMAFPNDGHSDTKPIYFILHGLNGGSHEEYVREFVVRRVKEGSTCMVMIARGLADTPVFGFDVFHGARVTDVHDASRYIRNALGQNQILAGVGYSMGAIILSNYLARYGEDVHLDSGMAVSGGLDLREMYNSYRSQRLWQPMLAQTLLEDFVLEKFEGRFRQRLTKEQFLALLRSKSVSEVDVRGIVS
;
A
#
# COMPACT_ATOMS: atom_id res chain seq x y z
N SER A 1 6.17 27.67 13.01
CA SER A 1 5.19 28.65 12.52
C SER A 1 5.45 28.92 11.06
N ASN A 2 4.37 28.88 10.26
CA ASN A 2 4.25 29.29 8.86
C ASN A 2 4.96 28.45 7.78
N THR A 3 4.22 27.42 7.37
CA THR A 3 4.07 26.97 5.99
C THR A 3 3.58 28.10 5.09
N HIS A 4 4.19 28.28 3.91
CA HIS A 4 3.55 29.01 2.81
C HIS A 4 3.88 28.41 1.45
N ASN A 5 2.81 28.04 0.75
CA ASN A 5 2.64 27.78 -0.67
C ASN A 5 3.57 28.58 -1.59
N ARG A 6 4.13 27.90 -2.61
CA ARG A 6 4.34 28.48 -3.94
C ARG A 6 4.00 27.45 -5.02
N PHE A 7 2.80 27.59 -5.58
CA PHE A 7 2.52 27.23 -6.96
C PHE A 7 3.26 28.22 -7.86
N HIS A 8 4.07 27.73 -8.80
CA HIS A 8 4.55 28.51 -9.93
C HIS A 8 3.79 28.08 -11.20
N PRO A 9 3.26 29.01 -12.01
CA PRO A 9 2.66 28.68 -13.29
C PRO A 9 3.77 28.51 -14.33
N ILE A 10 3.84 27.35 -14.98
CA ILE A 10 4.73 27.15 -16.13
C ILE A 10 3.96 27.58 -17.37
N ASN A 11 4.39 28.70 -17.96
CA ASN A 11 3.93 29.19 -19.24
C ASN A 11 4.55 28.37 -20.39
N ASN A 12 3.71 28.08 -21.39
CA ASN A 12 3.98 27.59 -22.74
C ASN A 12 5.43 27.70 -23.25
N ILE A 13 6.06 26.55 -23.52
CA ILE A 13 7.17 26.41 -24.45
C ILE A 13 6.72 25.40 -25.53
N PRO A 14 6.83 25.69 -26.84
CA PRO A 14 6.35 24.76 -27.87
C PRO A 14 7.24 23.52 -27.95
N LEU A 15 6.63 22.33 -27.84
CA LEU A 15 7.25 20.99 -27.80
C LEU A 15 8.00 20.54 -29.08
N LEU A 16 8.14 21.39 -30.10
CA LEU A 16 8.64 20.99 -31.42
C LEU A 16 10.09 21.41 -31.73
N THR A 17 10.84 21.94 -30.76
CA THR A 17 12.23 22.38 -30.99
C THR A 17 13.29 21.55 -30.23
N ILE A 18 12.89 20.53 -29.46
CA ILE A 18 13.85 19.73 -28.66
C ILE A 18 14.35 18.47 -29.40
N PHE A 19 13.65 17.98 -30.44
CA PHE A 19 13.98 16.68 -31.03
C PHE A 19 14.99 16.67 -32.20
N ASN A 20 15.53 17.82 -32.63
CA ASN A 20 16.46 17.87 -33.78
C ASN A 20 17.87 18.40 -33.44
N THR A 21 18.31 18.36 -32.18
CA THR A 21 19.67 18.79 -31.81
C THR A 21 20.30 17.94 -30.72
N ILE A 22 20.35 16.62 -30.93
CA ILE A 22 21.20 15.72 -30.12
C ILE A 22 22.11 14.92 -31.06
N HIS A 23 22.98 15.64 -31.76
CA HIS A 23 24.24 15.08 -32.27
C HIS A 23 25.33 16.10 -31.97
N LYS A 24 25.71 16.17 -30.69
CA LYS A 24 26.96 16.73 -30.19
C LYS A 24 27.22 16.04 -28.86
N THR A 25 28.39 15.43 -28.75
CA THR A 25 28.97 14.88 -27.52
C THR A 25 28.66 15.78 -26.32
N MET A 26 27.66 15.40 -25.52
CA MET A 26 27.26 16.15 -24.34
C MET A 26 28.30 15.91 -23.25
N ALA A 27 28.74 16.98 -22.59
CA ALA A 27 29.53 16.87 -21.37
C ALA A 27 28.68 16.19 -20.28
N SER A 28 29.33 15.49 -19.34
CA SER A 28 28.67 14.68 -18.29
C SER A 28 27.59 15.42 -17.48
N ASP A 29 27.65 16.74 -17.44
CA ASP A 29 26.74 17.59 -16.65
C ASP A 29 25.37 17.86 -17.31
N ASP A 30 25.19 17.56 -18.60
CA ASP A 30 23.92 17.74 -19.32
C ASP A 30 23.07 16.45 -19.40
N LEU A 31 23.61 15.31 -18.94
CA LEU A 31 22.88 14.04 -18.92
C LEU A 31 21.79 14.03 -17.83
N PRO A 32 20.63 13.40 -18.08
CA PRO A 32 19.62 13.15 -17.06
C PRO A 32 20.25 12.50 -15.82
N SER A 33 19.74 12.81 -14.63
CA SER A 33 20.32 12.33 -13.36
C SER A 33 20.45 10.80 -13.32
N TYR A 34 19.50 10.06 -13.89
CA TYR A 34 19.53 8.59 -13.98
C TYR A 34 20.59 8.03 -14.96
N CYS A 35 21.15 8.86 -15.83
CA CYS A 35 22.26 8.50 -16.72
C CYS A 35 23.64 8.75 -16.09
N ARG A 36 23.70 9.47 -14.97
CA ARG A 36 24.96 9.77 -14.29
C ARG A 36 25.36 8.55 -13.47
N VAL A 37 26.46 7.91 -13.85
CA VAL A 37 27.13 6.95 -12.97
C VAL A 37 28.04 7.75 -12.05
N ASP A 38 27.67 7.82 -10.78
CA ASP A 38 28.56 8.35 -9.75
C ASP A 38 29.69 7.34 -9.53
N GLU A 39 30.86 7.54 -10.16
CA GLU A 39 31.99 6.63 -10.01
C GLU A 39 32.49 6.55 -8.56
N ASP A 40 32.31 7.62 -7.78
CA ASP A 40 32.73 7.66 -6.38
C ASP A 40 31.95 6.63 -5.54
N GLN A 41 30.68 6.35 -5.90
CA GLN A 41 29.87 5.33 -5.23
C GLN A 41 30.45 3.91 -5.35
N TRP A 42 31.22 3.64 -6.41
CA TRP A 42 31.84 2.32 -6.63
C TRP A 42 33.24 2.24 -6.02
N ASN A 43 33.92 3.39 -5.90
CA ASN A 43 35.26 3.49 -5.32
C ASN A 43 35.24 3.39 -3.79
N THR A 44 34.10 3.61 -3.14
CA THR A 44 33.91 3.47 -1.69
C THR A 44 33.65 2.05 -1.22
N LEU A 45 33.43 1.10 -2.15
CA LEU A 45 33.12 -0.28 -1.81
C LEU A 45 34.35 -1.02 -1.25
N PRO A 46 34.17 -1.89 -0.23
CA PRO A 46 35.21 -2.81 0.21
C PRO A 46 35.66 -3.75 -0.93
N ALA A 47 36.93 -4.16 -0.92
CA ALA A 47 37.52 -4.95 -2.00
C ALA A 47 36.75 -6.24 -2.33
N SER A 48 36.19 -6.94 -1.34
CA SER A 48 35.38 -8.15 -1.57
C SER A 48 34.02 -7.83 -2.22
N ALA A 49 33.42 -6.68 -1.92
CA ALA A 49 32.21 -6.22 -2.61
C ALA A 49 32.50 -5.84 -4.05
N THR A 50 33.63 -5.15 -4.32
CA THR A 50 34.06 -4.84 -5.69
C THR A 50 34.29 -6.11 -6.51
N ALA A 51 35.00 -7.11 -5.94
CA ALA A 51 35.21 -8.39 -6.60
C ALA A 51 33.89 -9.13 -6.90
N PHE A 52 32.92 -9.07 -5.97
CA PHE A 52 31.59 -9.64 -6.19
C PHE A 52 30.84 -8.93 -7.34
N VAL A 53 30.91 -7.60 -7.40
CA VAL A 53 30.30 -6.82 -8.50
C VAL A 53 30.95 -7.15 -9.84
N GLU A 54 32.26 -7.37 -9.88
CA GLU A 54 32.97 -7.82 -11.09
C GLU A 54 32.53 -9.21 -11.52
N LEU A 55 32.28 -10.13 -10.58
CA LEU A 55 31.76 -11.48 -10.88
C LEU A 55 30.33 -11.48 -11.41
N LEU A 56 29.50 -10.51 -11.01
CA LEU A 56 28.15 -10.35 -11.56
C LEU A 56 28.16 -9.99 -13.05
N ASP A 57 29.20 -9.26 -13.51
CA ASP A 57 29.36 -8.81 -14.89
C ASP A 57 28.11 -8.09 -15.44
N LEU A 58 27.49 -7.25 -14.61
CA LEU A 58 26.28 -6.49 -14.98
C LEU A 58 26.59 -5.01 -15.25
N PRO A 59 25.91 -4.39 -16.23
CA PRO A 59 26.01 -2.96 -16.48
C PRO A 59 25.64 -2.11 -15.26
N LYS A 60 26.43 -1.05 -15.02
CA LYS A 60 26.19 -0.02 -13.99
C LYS A 60 25.43 1.19 -14.56
N VAL A 61 25.45 1.35 -15.88
CA VAL A 61 24.80 2.45 -16.59
C VAL A 61 23.36 2.07 -16.91
N HIS A 62 22.45 3.03 -16.76
CA HIS A 62 21.04 2.83 -17.09
C HIS A 62 20.86 2.49 -18.60
N PRO A 63 20.03 1.49 -18.97
CA PRO A 63 19.88 1.02 -20.36
C PRO A 63 19.50 2.12 -21.37
N ARG A 64 18.64 3.08 -20.96
CA ARG A 64 18.27 4.27 -21.77
C ARG A 64 19.43 5.20 -22.15
N CYS A 65 20.58 5.06 -21.49
CA CYS A 65 21.72 5.95 -21.63
C CYS A 65 22.83 5.32 -22.47
N LEU A 66 22.60 4.12 -23.02
CA LEU A 66 23.48 3.50 -24.00
C LEU A 66 23.29 4.20 -25.35
N ASP A 67 24.39 4.42 -26.09
CA ASP A 67 24.38 5.24 -27.31
C ASP A 67 23.44 4.72 -28.40
N ASP A 68 23.20 3.41 -28.44
CA ASP A 68 22.31 2.76 -29.39
C ASP A 68 20.87 2.60 -28.90
N PHE A 69 20.56 3.11 -27.70
CA PHE A 69 19.23 3.04 -27.13
C PHE A 69 18.18 3.70 -28.02
N VAL A 70 18.45 4.93 -28.46
CA VAL A 70 17.49 5.68 -29.30
C VAL A 70 17.31 4.97 -30.64
N GLU A 71 18.39 4.48 -31.25
CA GLU A 71 18.30 3.76 -32.54
C GLU A 71 17.51 2.45 -32.44
N ARG A 72 17.67 1.71 -31.35
CA ARG A 72 16.94 0.45 -31.12
C ARG A 72 15.46 0.66 -30.84
N PHE A 73 15.07 1.77 -30.20
CA PHE A 73 13.72 1.93 -29.64
C PHE A 73 12.98 3.22 -30.06
N SER A 74 13.48 3.95 -31.05
CA SER A 74 12.80 5.14 -31.61
C SER A 74 11.57 4.83 -32.44
N ASN A 75 11.39 3.58 -32.86
CA ASN A 75 10.24 3.16 -33.65
C ASN A 75 9.01 2.96 -32.75
N PRO A 76 7.78 3.26 -33.25
CA PRO A 76 6.55 2.91 -32.54
C PRO A 76 6.56 1.41 -32.20
N ILE A 77 6.29 1.08 -30.95
CA ILE A 77 6.25 -0.32 -30.51
C ILE A 77 5.08 -0.99 -31.25
N PRO A 78 5.32 -2.06 -32.03
CA PRO A 78 4.26 -2.79 -32.70
C PRO A 78 3.25 -3.27 -31.67
N ILE A 79 1.96 -3.00 -31.90
CA ILE A 79 0.89 -3.50 -31.03
C ILE A 79 0.87 -5.04 -31.19
N PRO A 80 0.89 -5.83 -30.09
CA PRO A 80 0.85 -7.30 -30.18
C PRO A 80 -0.39 -7.78 -30.96
N ASP A 81 -0.14 -8.58 -31.99
CA ASP A 81 -1.01 -9.25 -32.98
C ASP A 81 -2.20 -8.49 -33.61
N GLU A 82 -2.00 -8.20 -34.90
CA GLU A 82 -2.86 -7.51 -35.87
C GLU A 82 -4.10 -8.31 -36.37
N GLU A 83 -4.45 -9.47 -35.81
CA GLU A 83 -5.62 -10.22 -36.33
C GLU A 83 -6.99 -9.64 -35.92
N MET A 84 -7.07 -8.69 -34.98
CA MET A 84 -8.37 -8.17 -34.51
C MET A 84 -8.70 -6.70 -34.85
N HIS A 85 -7.80 -5.95 -35.48
CA HIS A 85 -8.03 -4.52 -35.71
C HIS A 85 -7.64 -4.02 -37.11
N MET A 86 -8.34 -4.50 -38.14
CA MET A 86 -8.52 -3.69 -39.35
C MET A 86 -9.52 -2.56 -39.07
N ASN A 87 -8.99 -1.38 -38.76
CA ASN A 87 -9.43 -0.05 -39.23
C ASN A 87 -9.08 1.04 -38.21
N MET A 88 -7.80 1.44 -38.10
CA MET A 88 -7.50 2.81 -37.66
C MET A 88 -6.09 3.28 -38.01
N HIS A 89 -5.71 3.21 -39.29
CA HIS A 89 -4.64 4.07 -39.77
C HIS A 89 -5.24 5.36 -40.33
N THR A 90 -5.05 6.46 -39.61
CA THR A 90 -4.46 7.69 -40.17
C THR A 90 -4.32 8.76 -39.08
N HIS A 91 -3.08 9.23 -38.90
CA HIS A 91 -2.72 10.54 -38.34
C HIS A 91 -3.46 11.03 -37.09
N MET A 92 -3.00 10.63 -35.90
CA MET A 92 -3.10 11.50 -34.72
C MET A 92 -1.69 11.81 -34.23
N HIS A 93 -1.20 12.97 -34.65
CA HIS A 93 -0.22 13.70 -33.85
C HIS A 93 -0.77 13.82 -32.43
N ALA A 94 0.11 13.68 -31.44
CA ALA A 94 -0.17 13.98 -30.04
C ALA A 94 -0.67 15.43 -29.93
N ASP A 95 -1.98 15.62 -30.05
CA ASP A 95 -2.64 16.86 -29.66
C ASP A 95 -2.70 16.82 -28.14
N ASP A 96 -2.00 17.76 -27.49
CA ASP A 96 -2.04 18.05 -26.04
C ASP A 96 -3.46 18.35 -25.51
N ASN A 97 -4.46 18.30 -26.40
CA ASN A 97 -5.85 18.66 -26.21
C ASN A 97 -6.83 17.47 -26.34
N PHE A 98 -6.38 16.23 -26.08
CA PHE A 98 -7.25 15.05 -26.13
C PHE A 98 -8.48 15.17 -25.21
N TYR A 99 -8.33 15.85 -24.07
CA TYR A 99 -9.45 16.16 -23.20
C TYR A 99 -10.32 17.32 -23.72
N GLU A 100 -9.78 18.24 -24.52
CA GLU A 100 -10.33 19.58 -24.79
C GLU A 100 -11.36 19.68 -25.90
N ARG A 101 -11.42 18.74 -26.84
CA ARG A 101 -12.24 18.96 -28.04
C ARG A 101 -13.52 18.16 -28.18
N THR A 102 -13.76 17.12 -27.39
CA THR A 102 -14.91 16.21 -27.65
C THR A 102 -15.69 15.74 -26.43
N ASP A 103 -15.23 15.99 -25.20
CA ASP A 103 -15.97 15.62 -23.98
C ASP A 103 -16.51 16.87 -23.27
N GLY A 104 -17.83 16.96 -23.14
CA GLY A 104 -18.46 18.04 -22.38
C GLY A 104 -17.93 18.11 -20.94
N ILE A 105 -17.96 19.30 -20.34
CA ILE A 105 -17.53 19.59 -18.96
C ILE A 105 -18.05 18.53 -17.96
N GLY A 106 -19.26 18.01 -18.18
CA GLY A 106 -19.86 16.94 -17.37
C GLY A 106 -19.04 15.64 -17.33
N SER A 107 -18.51 15.17 -18.46
CA SER A 107 -17.72 13.93 -18.52
C SER A 107 -16.42 14.05 -17.71
N ARG A 108 -15.79 15.22 -17.74
CA ARG A 108 -14.59 15.53 -16.95
C ARG A 108 -14.88 15.54 -15.45
N ILE A 109 -15.97 16.20 -15.04
CA ILE A 109 -16.41 16.23 -13.64
C ILE A 109 -16.66 14.80 -13.16
N VAL A 110 -17.32 13.97 -13.96
CA VAL A 110 -17.55 12.57 -13.61
C VAL A 110 -16.23 11.82 -13.42
N THR A 111 -15.28 11.93 -14.35
CA THR A 111 -13.98 11.25 -14.22
C THR A 111 -13.24 11.68 -12.95
N ILE A 112 -13.17 12.99 -12.66
CA ILE A 112 -12.55 13.51 -11.44
C ILE A 112 -13.24 12.96 -10.18
N LEU A 113 -14.58 12.89 -10.17
CA LEU A 113 -15.32 12.30 -9.05
C LEU A 113 -15.00 10.82 -8.87
N TYR A 114 -14.81 10.06 -9.95
CA TYR A 114 -14.41 8.65 -9.89
C TYR A 114 -12.98 8.46 -9.39
N GLN A 115 -12.08 9.40 -9.67
CA GLN A 115 -10.69 9.35 -9.19
C GLN A 115 -10.58 9.74 -7.71
N ILE A 116 -11.42 10.66 -7.22
CA ILE A 116 -11.31 11.20 -5.86
C ILE A 116 -12.24 10.48 -4.86
N LEU A 117 -13.50 10.25 -5.22
CA LEU A 117 -14.51 9.84 -4.25
C LEU A 117 -14.29 8.43 -3.69
N PRO A 118 -14.01 7.39 -4.51
CA PRO A 118 -13.72 6.05 -4.01
C PRO A 118 -12.54 5.99 -3.02
N PRO A 119 -11.32 6.47 -3.33
CA PRO A 119 -10.21 6.43 -2.38
C PRO A 119 -10.48 7.30 -1.14
N LEU A 120 -11.15 8.45 -1.27
CA LEU A 120 -11.51 9.28 -0.12
C LEU A 120 -12.48 8.56 0.84
N MET A 121 -13.50 7.89 0.30
CA MET A 121 -14.45 7.11 1.09
C MET A 121 -13.77 5.90 1.75
N ALA A 122 -12.95 5.19 0.99
CA ALA A 122 -12.19 4.04 1.47
C ALA A 122 -11.24 4.44 2.62
N MET A 123 -10.49 5.54 2.43
CA MET A 123 -9.62 6.12 3.43
C MET A 123 -10.43 6.51 4.68
N GLY A 124 -11.50 7.31 4.53
CA GLY A 124 -12.34 7.73 5.65
C GLY A 124 -12.89 6.56 6.47
N GLU A 125 -13.31 5.48 5.81
CA GLU A 125 -13.74 4.25 6.47
C GLU A 125 -12.59 3.52 7.18
N LEU A 126 -11.44 3.38 6.52
CA LEU A 126 -10.25 2.75 7.09
C LEU A 126 -9.78 3.47 8.36
N TRP A 127 -9.73 4.81 8.36
CA TRP A 127 -9.38 5.61 9.55
C TRP A 127 -10.33 5.35 10.71
N ILE A 128 -11.63 5.28 10.44
CA ILE A 128 -12.62 4.99 11.49
C ILE A 128 -12.38 3.60 12.07
N ARG A 129 -12.15 2.58 11.23
CA ARG A 129 -11.87 1.21 11.67
C ARG A 129 -10.57 1.10 12.46
N LEU A 130 -9.52 1.78 12.00
CA LEU A 130 -8.18 1.75 12.59
C LEU A 130 -8.17 2.25 14.05
N PHE A 131 -8.93 3.32 14.32
CA PHE A 131 -8.94 3.97 15.63
C PHE A 131 -10.16 3.62 16.49
N ALA A 132 -11.18 2.93 15.96
CA ALA A 132 -12.38 2.58 16.72
C ALA A 132 -12.06 1.83 18.03
N CYS A 133 -11.05 0.95 18.00
CA CYS A 133 -10.61 0.16 19.16
C CYS A 133 -10.02 1.02 20.29
N VAL A 134 -9.49 2.21 19.97
CA VAL A 134 -8.95 3.16 20.95
C VAL A 134 -10.00 4.20 21.33
N ILE A 135 -10.73 4.74 20.34
CA ILE A 135 -11.70 5.82 20.52
C ILE A 135 -12.86 5.38 21.42
N ALA A 136 -13.43 4.20 21.18
CA ALA A 136 -14.61 3.75 21.94
C ALA A 136 -14.35 3.63 23.45
N PRO A 137 -13.32 2.90 23.94
CA PRO A 137 -13.03 2.83 25.37
C PRO A 137 -12.59 4.18 25.95
N LEU A 138 -11.79 4.97 25.21
CA LEU A 138 -11.36 6.29 25.66
C LEU A 138 -12.56 7.22 25.90
N VAL A 139 -13.49 7.29 24.96
CA VAL A 139 -14.69 8.11 25.12
C VAL A 139 -15.58 7.58 26.25
N ALA A 140 -15.76 6.25 26.35
CA ALA A 140 -16.54 5.66 27.45
C ALA A 140 -15.97 6.03 28.83
N THR A 141 -14.65 5.96 29.00
CA THR A 141 -13.99 6.35 30.26
C THR A 141 -14.08 7.85 30.53
N MET A 142 -13.93 8.71 29.51
CA MET A 142 -14.13 10.15 29.64
C MET A 142 -15.55 10.52 30.08
N LEU A 143 -16.56 9.89 29.47
CA LEU A 143 -17.98 10.08 29.84
C LEU A 143 -18.23 9.60 31.27
N LEU A 144 -17.69 8.43 31.64
CA LEU A 144 -17.82 7.88 32.99
C LEU A 144 -17.19 8.81 34.03
N SER A 145 -15.97 9.29 33.80
CA SER A 145 -15.28 10.25 34.66
C SER A 145 -16.08 11.55 34.83
N LYS A 146 -16.70 12.05 33.75
CA LYS A 146 -17.58 13.22 33.79
C LYS A 146 -18.83 12.99 34.64
N VAL A 147 -19.45 11.81 34.52
CA VAL A 147 -20.58 11.42 35.38
C VAL A 147 -20.15 11.34 36.85
N LEU A 148 -19.03 10.69 37.17
CA LEU A 148 -18.56 10.51 38.54
C LEU A 148 -18.15 11.82 39.23
N SER A 149 -17.40 12.68 38.53
CA SER A 149 -16.97 13.99 39.05
C SER A 149 -18.16 14.91 39.38
N SER A 150 -19.29 14.76 38.69
CA SER A 150 -20.51 15.52 38.99
C SER A 150 -21.22 15.06 40.26
N SER A 151 -21.20 13.74 40.53
CA SER A 151 -21.76 13.15 41.76
C SER A 151 -21.05 13.69 43.00
N SER A 152 -19.74 13.95 42.90
CA SER A 152 -18.93 14.54 43.98
C SER A 152 -19.24 16.02 44.21
N LYS A 153 -19.40 16.84 43.15
CA LYS A 153 -19.72 18.27 43.27
C LYS A 153 -21.13 18.56 43.79
N SER A 154 -22.09 17.66 43.55
CA SER A 154 -23.45 17.78 44.12
C SER A 154 -23.47 17.72 45.65
N LYS A 155 -22.45 17.13 46.31
CA LYS A 155 -22.36 17.09 47.78
C LYS A 155 -21.70 18.34 48.41
N SER A 156 -21.07 19.19 47.60
CA SER A 156 -20.27 20.33 48.08
C SER A 156 -20.96 21.69 47.91
N LYS A 157 -22.12 21.76 47.23
CA LYS A 157 -22.81 23.01 46.87
C LYS A 157 -23.93 23.45 47.82
N ASP A 158 -24.11 22.77 48.95
CA ASP A 158 -25.09 23.20 49.98
C ASP A 158 -24.59 24.35 50.87
N VAL A 159 -23.44 24.95 50.57
CA VAL A 159 -22.92 26.11 51.28
C VAL A 159 -22.36 27.09 50.23
N ASP A 160 -22.73 28.37 50.36
CA ASP A 160 -22.32 29.52 49.53
C ASP A 160 -23.22 29.86 48.33
N ASN A 161 -24.37 30.45 48.63
CA ASN A 161 -24.99 31.48 47.79
C ASN A 161 -24.20 32.79 47.94
N VAL A 162 -24.01 33.55 46.85
CA VAL A 162 -24.19 35.03 46.76
C VAL A 162 -23.70 35.60 45.41
N ASN A 163 -24.57 36.42 44.81
CA ASN A 163 -24.43 37.49 43.80
C ASN A 163 -24.01 37.18 42.34
N VAL A 164 -24.91 37.52 41.41
CA VAL A 164 -24.74 37.48 39.94
C VAL A 164 -24.72 38.91 39.37
N ASN A 165 -23.73 39.21 38.53
CA ASN A 165 -23.62 40.41 37.69
C ASN A 165 -24.04 40.08 36.25
N GLU A 166 -24.93 40.88 35.65
CA GLU A 166 -25.63 40.56 34.38
C GLU A 166 -24.77 40.61 33.10
N ASN A 167 -23.59 41.23 33.12
CA ASN A 167 -22.70 41.28 31.93
C ASN A 167 -21.77 40.06 31.76
N VAL A 168 -21.80 39.13 32.71
CA VAL A 168 -21.03 37.87 32.64
C VAL A 168 -21.82 36.76 31.90
N ASN A 169 -23.16 36.89 31.85
CA ASN A 169 -24.09 35.86 31.38
C ASN A 169 -23.90 35.47 29.90
N ASP A 170 -23.66 36.41 28.98
CA ASP A 170 -23.56 36.09 27.55
C ASP A 170 -22.28 35.29 27.18
N LYS A 171 -21.16 35.61 27.85
CA LYS A 171 -19.90 34.88 27.66
C LYS A 171 -19.95 33.51 28.33
N ASP A 172 -20.60 33.41 29.49
CA ASP A 172 -20.79 32.15 30.20
C ASP A 172 -21.75 31.21 29.44
N ASP A 173 -22.81 31.74 28.83
CA ASP A 173 -23.73 30.96 27.98
C ASP A 173 -23.06 30.50 26.68
N ALA A 174 -22.22 31.33 26.06
CA ALA A 174 -21.42 30.91 24.90
C ALA A 174 -20.42 29.80 25.25
N ASN A 175 -19.78 29.89 26.41
CA ASN A 175 -18.85 28.87 26.91
C ASN A 175 -19.58 27.57 27.31
N ALA A 176 -20.76 27.67 27.92
CA ALA A 176 -21.63 26.54 28.23
C ALA A 176 -22.05 25.81 26.94
N ARG A 177 -22.56 26.54 25.94
CA ARG A 177 -22.91 25.98 24.61
C ARG A 177 -21.73 25.28 23.94
N LYS A 178 -20.55 25.89 23.96
CA LYS A 178 -19.32 25.28 23.40
C LYS A 178 -18.94 24.00 24.14
N THR A 179 -19.10 23.97 25.45
CA THR A 179 -18.80 22.80 26.29
C THR A 179 -19.79 21.67 26.02
N GLU A 180 -21.10 21.94 26.00
CA GLU A 180 -22.12 20.95 25.67
C GLU A 180 -21.93 20.39 24.25
N ARG A 181 -21.64 21.26 23.28
CA ARG A 181 -21.35 20.82 21.90
C ARG A 181 -20.19 19.83 21.85
N ARG A 182 -19.11 20.06 22.60
CA ARG A 182 -17.96 19.16 22.66
C ARG A 182 -18.36 17.79 23.22
N TRP A 183 -19.10 17.75 24.32
CA TRP A 183 -19.56 16.48 24.89
C TRP A 183 -20.56 15.74 23.99
N PHE A 184 -21.47 16.46 23.33
CA PHE A 184 -22.33 15.88 22.30
C PHE A 184 -21.52 15.24 21.17
N MET A 185 -20.52 15.95 20.62
CA MET A 185 -19.65 15.40 19.57
C MET A 185 -18.87 14.18 20.04
N LEU A 186 -18.33 14.21 21.28
CA LEU A 186 -17.65 13.07 21.88
C LEU A 186 -18.59 11.87 22.04
N SER A 187 -19.81 12.08 22.54
CA SER A 187 -20.83 11.04 22.66
C SER A 187 -21.14 10.38 21.31
N VAL A 188 -21.36 11.18 20.25
CA VAL A 188 -21.60 10.66 18.90
C VAL A 188 -20.39 9.86 18.41
N LEU A 189 -19.18 10.39 18.57
CA LEU A 189 -17.95 9.72 18.16
C LEU A 189 -17.75 8.38 18.89
N GLY A 190 -17.96 8.33 20.21
CA GLY A 190 -17.83 7.10 20.99
C GLY A 190 -18.87 6.04 20.62
N MET A 191 -20.11 6.45 20.37
CA MET A 191 -21.16 5.53 19.92
C MET A 191 -20.87 4.99 18.52
N LEU A 192 -20.44 5.84 17.57
CA LEU A 192 -20.06 5.40 16.22
C LEU A 192 -18.85 4.46 16.25
N ALA A 193 -17.81 4.77 17.04
CA ALA A 193 -16.67 3.88 17.21
C ALA A 193 -17.05 2.53 17.84
N SER A 194 -17.98 2.53 18.80
CA SER A 194 -18.52 1.29 19.39
C SER A 194 -19.34 0.48 18.39
N ALA A 195 -20.15 1.15 17.56
CA ALA A 195 -20.90 0.53 16.48
C ALA A 195 -19.98 -0.08 15.41
N VAL A 196 -18.85 0.57 15.10
CA VAL A 196 -17.83 0.02 14.20
C VAL A 196 -17.24 -1.27 14.77
N GLN A 197 -16.85 -1.31 16.05
CA GLN A 197 -16.40 -2.57 16.68
C GLN A 197 -17.48 -3.67 16.66
N LEU A 198 -18.75 -3.30 16.79
CA LEU A 198 -19.86 -4.24 16.75
C LEU A 198 -20.10 -4.85 15.34
N THR A 199 -19.69 -4.15 14.29
CA THR A 199 -20.06 -4.45 12.89
C THR A 199 -18.88 -4.72 11.97
N ASP A 200 -17.65 -4.40 12.37
CA ASP A 200 -16.45 -4.69 11.57
C ASP A 200 -16.21 -6.20 11.51
N THR A 201 -16.23 -6.76 10.29
CA THR A 201 -16.12 -8.19 10.06
C THR A 201 -14.84 -8.77 10.65
N MET A 202 -13.69 -8.11 10.47
CA MET A 202 -12.42 -8.58 11.04
C MET A 202 -12.38 -8.53 12.56
N TYR A 203 -12.82 -7.44 13.18
CA TYR A 203 -12.88 -7.33 14.64
C TYR A 203 -13.86 -8.35 15.25
N VAL A 204 -15.03 -8.50 14.65
CA VAL A 204 -16.06 -9.44 15.11
C VAL A 204 -15.60 -10.89 14.98
N GLN A 205 -14.83 -11.22 13.94
CA GLN A 205 -14.24 -12.55 13.79
C GLN A 205 -13.20 -12.85 14.89
N GLU A 206 -12.35 -11.88 15.22
CA GLU A 206 -11.28 -12.07 16.21
C GLU A 206 -11.80 -12.05 17.66
N TYR A 207 -12.70 -11.13 18.01
CA TYR A 207 -13.11 -10.88 19.41
C TYR A 207 -14.60 -11.11 19.68
N GLY A 208 -15.40 -11.39 18.65
CA GLY A 208 -16.85 -11.42 18.76
C GLY A 208 -17.48 -10.03 18.93
N ARG A 209 -18.81 -10.00 19.02
CA ARG A 209 -19.60 -8.76 19.10
C ARG A 209 -19.71 -8.17 20.50
N TRP A 210 -19.43 -8.96 21.54
CA TRP A 210 -19.72 -8.59 22.94
C TRP A 210 -19.06 -7.29 23.37
N ASN A 211 -17.78 -7.09 23.04
CA ASN A 211 -17.05 -5.88 23.42
C ASN A 211 -17.68 -4.63 22.78
N GLY A 212 -17.99 -4.67 21.49
CA GLY A 212 -18.66 -3.58 20.78
C GLY A 212 -20.07 -3.30 21.33
N SER A 213 -20.86 -4.35 21.61
CA SER A 213 -22.19 -4.24 22.21
C SER A 213 -22.16 -3.58 23.59
N ILE A 214 -21.23 -4.01 24.46
CA ILE A 214 -21.08 -3.46 25.82
C ILE A 214 -20.68 -1.99 25.74
N LEU A 215 -19.67 -1.66 24.92
CA LEU A 215 -19.22 -0.27 24.74
C LEU A 215 -20.32 0.61 24.18
N LEU A 216 -21.10 0.13 23.21
CA LEU A 216 -22.24 0.85 22.63
C LEU A 216 -23.32 1.10 23.68
N ALA A 217 -23.67 0.10 24.50
CA ALA A 217 -24.64 0.24 25.57
C ALA A 217 -24.16 1.24 26.64
N VAL A 218 -22.92 1.09 27.11
CA VAL A 218 -22.32 1.98 28.14
C VAL A 218 -22.24 3.41 27.63
N THR A 219 -21.71 3.65 26.43
CA THR A 219 -21.60 5.00 25.86
C THR A 219 -22.98 5.63 25.63
N SER A 220 -23.97 4.87 25.17
CA SER A 220 -25.36 5.35 25.00
C SER A 220 -26.01 5.74 26.32
N LEU A 221 -25.86 4.91 27.36
CA LEU A 221 -26.40 5.17 28.70
C LEU A 221 -25.75 6.38 29.36
N LEU A 222 -24.41 6.47 29.32
CA LEU A 222 -23.68 7.60 29.89
C LEU A 222 -23.99 8.91 29.15
N SER A 223 -24.07 8.88 27.82
CA SER A 223 -24.42 10.03 27.00
C SER A 223 -25.83 10.53 27.30
N THR A 224 -26.80 9.61 27.40
CA THR A 224 -28.18 9.94 27.75
C THR A 224 -28.27 10.53 29.17
N ARG A 225 -27.57 9.93 30.14
CA ARG A 225 -27.53 10.43 31.52
C ARG A 225 -26.96 11.84 31.60
N LEU A 226 -25.85 12.11 30.93
CA LEU A 226 -25.25 13.45 30.89
C LEU A 226 -26.15 14.46 30.17
N ALA A 227 -26.76 14.07 29.06
CA ALA A 227 -27.71 14.90 28.31
C ALA A 227 -28.93 15.31 29.15
N VAL A 228 -29.50 14.38 29.92
CA VAL A 228 -30.67 14.66 30.76
C VAL A 228 -30.29 15.47 32.00
N SER A 229 -29.15 15.17 32.63
CA SER A 229 -28.76 15.78 33.92
C SER A 229 -28.01 17.09 33.80
N GLN A 230 -27.19 17.28 32.76
CA GLN A 230 -26.21 18.38 32.68
C GLN A 230 -26.28 19.21 31.40
N PHE A 231 -26.76 18.66 30.28
CA PHE A 231 -26.68 19.32 28.98
C PHE A 231 -28.06 19.61 28.39
N GLN A 232 -28.76 20.60 28.94
CA GLN A 232 -30.14 20.91 28.53
C GLN A 232 -30.24 21.41 27.08
N ILE A 233 -29.20 22.07 26.54
CA ILE A 233 -29.22 22.64 25.19
C ILE A 233 -29.09 21.54 24.13
N TYR A 234 -28.26 20.53 24.38
CA TYR A 234 -28.03 19.41 23.45
C TYR A 234 -28.81 18.13 23.79
N LYS A 235 -29.72 18.18 24.78
CA LYS A 235 -30.51 17.02 25.23
C LYS A 235 -31.23 16.31 24.08
N SER A 236 -32.08 17.02 23.34
CA SER A 236 -32.87 16.43 22.25
C SER A 236 -31.98 15.88 21.14
N LYS A 237 -30.91 16.59 20.78
CA LYS A 237 -29.95 16.14 19.75
C LYS A 237 -29.23 14.85 20.17
N THR A 238 -28.85 14.74 21.45
CA THR A 238 -28.19 13.55 21.98
C THR A 238 -29.12 12.35 21.96
N ILE A 239 -30.38 12.51 22.39
CA ILE A 239 -31.37 11.42 22.38
C ILE A 239 -31.63 10.94 20.94
N VAL A 240 -31.80 11.86 19.99
CA VAL A 240 -31.97 11.51 18.58
C VAL A 240 -30.74 10.77 18.04
N ALA A 241 -29.54 11.22 18.38
CA ALA A 241 -28.30 10.56 17.97
C ALA A 241 -28.16 9.16 18.56
N VAL A 242 -28.50 8.95 19.83
CA VAL A 242 -28.51 7.62 20.47
C VAL A 242 -29.46 6.69 19.73
N ILE A 243 -30.70 7.12 19.48
CA ILE A 243 -31.69 6.31 18.75
C ILE A 243 -31.17 5.99 17.34
N ALA A 244 -30.68 7.00 16.62
CA ALA A 244 -30.17 6.81 15.26
C ALA A 244 -29.00 5.82 15.21
N VAL A 245 -28.03 5.92 16.12
CA VAL A 245 -26.88 5.02 16.14
C VAL A 245 -27.28 3.61 16.59
N LEU A 246 -28.17 3.46 17.56
CA LEU A 246 -28.67 2.13 17.98
C LEU A 246 -29.50 1.47 16.86
N SER A 247 -30.39 2.22 16.20
CA SER A 247 -31.16 1.72 15.06
C SER A 247 -30.26 1.36 13.88
N LEU A 248 -29.27 2.19 13.56
CA LEU A 248 -28.29 1.88 12.53
C LEU A 248 -27.49 0.64 12.90
N SER A 249 -26.98 0.53 14.13
CA SER A 249 -26.22 -0.62 14.59
C SER A 249 -27.05 -1.90 14.54
N GLY A 250 -28.30 -1.86 15.01
CA GLY A 250 -29.23 -2.97 14.95
C GLY A 250 -29.56 -3.38 13.50
N TYR A 251 -29.74 -2.40 12.61
CA TYR A 251 -29.88 -2.65 11.17
C TYR A 251 -28.64 -3.36 10.64
N LEU A 252 -27.44 -2.80 10.83
CA LEU A 252 -26.18 -3.39 10.36
C LEU A 252 -25.94 -4.82 10.87
N VAL A 253 -26.23 -5.08 12.14
CA VAL A 253 -26.16 -6.45 12.71
C VAL A 253 -27.23 -7.36 12.08
N SER A 254 -28.47 -6.90 11.99
CA SER A 254 -29.59 -7.71 11.49
C SER A 254 -29.41 -8.12 10.04
N ILE A 255 -28.90 -7.22 9.20
CA ILE A 255 -28.59 -7.62 7.85
C ILE A 255 -27.40 -8.60 7.95
N SER A 256 -26.34 -8.28 8.73
CA SER A 256 -25.10 -9.08 8.79
C SER A 256 -25.35 -10.55 9.10
N GLU A 257 -26.43 -10.86 9.81
CA GLU A 257 -26.87 -12.22 10.14
C GLU A 257 -27.79 -12.87 9.07
N ARG A 258 -28.51 -12.08 8.27
CA ARG A 258 -29.46 -12.57 7.25
C ARG A 258 -28.81 -12.98 5.94
N SER A 259 -27.59 -12.55 5.70
CA SER A 259 -26.95 -12.72 4.41
C SER A 259 -26.05 -13.96 4.44
N GLU A 260 -26.45 -15.02 3.72
CA GLU A 260 -25.58 -16.19 3.43
C GLU A 260 -24.26 -15.75 2.74
N SER A 261 -24.27 -14.57 2.12
CA SER A 261 -23.12 -13.80 1.66
C SER A 261 -23.10 -12.45 2.39
N SER A 262 -22.29 -12.29 3.42
CA SER A 262 -22.34 -11.14 4.36
C SER A 262 -22.51 -9.75 3.72
N VAL A 263 -23.09 -8.86 4.51
CA VAL A 263 -23.92 -7.71 4.14
C VAL A 263 -23.34 -6.53 3.46
N TYR A 264 -22.03 -6.43 3.49
CA TYR A 264 -21.41 -5.46 2.62
C TYR A 264 -21.01 -6.09 1.29
N GLY A 265 -21.15 -7.39 1.10
CA GLY A 265 -20.54 -8.13 0.00
C GLY A 265 -19.22 -8.77 0.43
N ASP A 266 -18.81 -8.57 1.69
CA ASP A 266 -17.69 -9.26 2.32
C ASP A 266 -18.22 -10.60 2.82
N PRO A 267 -18.34 -11.70 2.03
CA PRO A 267 -18.73 -12.99 2.59
C PRO A 267 -17.90 -13.17 3.85
N ALA A 268 -18.53 -13.52 4.98
CA ALA A 268 -17.83 -13.65 6.26
C ALA A 268 -16.53 -14.35 5.93
N LEU A 269 -15.38 -13.63 6.02
CA LEU A 269 -14.11 -14.05 5.39
C LEU A 269 -14.10 -15.55 5.53
N ASP A 270 -14.17 -16.30 4.42
CA ASP A 270 -14.30 -17.74 4.48
C ASP A 270 -13.00 -18.21 5.12
N VAL A 271 -13.00 -18.19 6.46
CA VAL A 271 -11.80 -18.35 7.25
C VAL A 271 -11.55 -19.81 7.04
N ALA A 272 -10.55 -20.08 6.20
CA ALA A 272 -10.19 -21.44 5.84
C ALA A 272 -10.26 -22.26 7.12
N THR A 273 -11.05 -23.34 7.11
CA THR A 273 -11.27 -24.25 8.25
C THR A 273 -9.99 -24.98 8.70
N ILE A 274 -8.85 -24.58 8.12
CA ILE A 274 -7.50 -24.97 8.44
C ILE A 274 -7.24 -24.58 9.89
N GLN A 275 -7.07 -25.60 10.73
CA GLN A 275 -6.66 -25.46 12.11
C GLN A 275 -5.34 -24.68 12.19
N SER A 276 -5.22 -23.71 13.09
CA SER A 276 -3.92 -23.05 13.28
C SER A 276 -2.85 -24.08 13.64
N GLY A 277 -1.71 -24.05 12.94
CA GLY A 277 -0.64 -25.02 13.14
C GLY A 277 0.43 -24.96 12.05
N LEU A 278 1.48 -25.77 12.23
CA LEU A 278 2.49 -25.97 11.20
C LEU A 278 2.03 -27.08 10.25
N TYR A 279 1.83 -26.72 9.00
CA TYR A 279 1.57 -27.67 7.93
C TYR A 279 2.87 -27.95 7.19
N LEU A 280 3.39 -29.17 7.32
CA LEU A 280 4.59 -29.60 6.62
C LEU A 280 4.42 -31.00 6.03
N SER A 281 5.05 -31.25 4.89
CA SER A 281 5.11 -32.59 4.30
C SER A 281 6.10 -33.43 5.08
N THR A 282 5.61 -34.43 5.83
CA THR A 282 6.46 -35.35 6.61
C THR A 282 7.38 -36.20 5.74
N ASN A 283 7.09 -36.30 4.44
CA ASN A 283 7.91 -37.03 3.48
C ASN A 283 9.12 -36.22 3.00
N ASN A 284 9.15 -34.91 3.25
CA ASN A 284 10.25 -34.03 2.88
C ASN A 284 11.17 -33.81 4.09
N THR A 285 12.30 -34.53 4.12
CA THR A 285 13.28 -34.46 5.22
C THR A 285 13.86 -33.06 5.41
N LEU A 286 13.99 -32.27 4.33
CA LEU A 286 14.42 -30.87 4.41
C LEU A 286 13.39 -30.02 5.16
N MET A 287 12.10 -30.18 4.85
CA MET A 287 11.04 -29.43 5.55
C MET A 287 10.93 -29.81 7.02
N THR A 288 11.08 -31.10 7.35
CA THR A 288 11.19 -31.54 8.74
C THR A 288 12.37 -30.88 9.44
N ARG A 289 13.54 -30.83 8.79
CA ARG A 289 14.74 -30.20 9.36
C ARG A 289 14.59 -28.69 9.55
N VAL A 290 13.98 -27.99 8.59
CA VAL A 290 13.65 -26.56 8.71
C VAL A 290 12.71 -26.35 9.90
N ALA A 291 11.66 -27.17 10.04
CA ALA A 291 10.74 -27.09 11.16
C ALA A 291 11.40 -27.33 12.53
N GLU A 292 12.39 -28.24 12.62
CA GLU A 292 13.19 -28.47 13.83
C GLU A 292 14.06 -27.26 14.20
N LEU A 293 14.56 -26.53 13.20
CA LEU A 293 15.42 -25.36 13.38
C LEU A 293 14.64 -24.05 13.51
N TRP A 294 13.32 -24.07 13.24
CA TRP A 294 12.45 -22.90 13.31
C TRP A 294 11.51 -23.03 14.52
N PRO A 295 11.94 -22.59 15.71
CA PRO A 295 11.23 -22.82 16.96
C PRO A 295 9.84 -22.15 16.93
N GLU A 296 8.89 -22.74 17.65
CA GLU A 296 7.49 -22.30 17.64
C GLU A 296 7.33 -20.82 18.04
N GLU A 297 8.14 -20.36 18.97
CA GLU A 297 8.21 -18.96 19.44
C GLU A 297 8.60 -17.94 18.36
N GLU A 298 9.27 -18.37 17.28
CA GLU A 298 9.67 -17.51 16.16
C GLU A 298 8.67 -17.54 14.98
N ARG A 299 7.69 -18.44 15.01
CA ARG A 299 6.74 -18.66 13.90
C ARG A 299 5.28 -18.65 14.28
N THR A 300 4.96 -18.59 15.56
CA THR A 300 3.59 -18.43 16.03
C THR A 300 3.30 -16.99 16.39
N TYR A 301 2.12 -16.52 16.01
CA TYR A 301 1.59 -15.21 16.38
C TYR A 301 1.07 -15.19 17.83
N ALA A 302 1.79 -15.85 18.74
CA ALA A 302 1.39 -15.95 20.15
C ALA A 302 1.40 -14.55 20.81
N PRO A 303 0.44 -14.28 21.72
CA PRO A 303 0.27 -12.96 22.30
C PRO A 303 1.37 -12.70 23.35
N TYR A 304 2.20 -11.70 23.05
CA TYR A 304 3.15 -11.06 23.97
C TYR A 304 4.37 -11.89 24.41
N PRO A 305 5.56 -11.28 24.56
CA PRO A 305 5.85 -9.86 24.34
C PRO A 305 6.32 -9.50 22.93
N LEU A 306 6.54 -10.47 22.03
CA LEU A 306 7.30 -10.21 20.78
C LEU A 306 6.67 -10.72 19.47
N GLY A 307 5.59 -11.51 19.47
CA GLY A 307 5.11 -12.20 18.25
C GLY A 307 4.20 -11.39 17.32
N ALA A 308 3.43 -10.45 17.85
CA ALA A 308 2.55 -9.59 17.04
C ALA A 308 2.27 -8.28 17.78
N SER A 309 2.24 -7.18 17.02
CA SER A 309 1.74 -5.90 17.53
C SER A 309 0.32 -6.12 18.11
N PRO A 310 -0.05 -5.54 19.27
CA PRO A 310 -1.34 -5.74 19.95
C PRO A 310 -2.53 -5.11 19.20
N LEU A 311 -2.46 -5.11 17.87
CA LEU A 311 -3.36 -4.44 16.96
C LEU A 311 -4.57 -5.33 16.68
N PRO A 312 -5.78 -4.74 16.78
CA PRO A 312 -7.02 -5.49 16.89
C PRO A 312 -7.38 -6.26 15.63
N THR A 313 -7.07 -5.73 14.44
CA THR A 313 -7.48 -6.31 13.16
C THR A 313 -6.31 -6.41 12.18
N GLY A 314 -6.42 -7.27 11.17
CA GLY A 314 -5.42 -7.33 10.10
C GLY A 314 -5.23 -5.99 9.38
N ASP A 315 -6.29 -5.22 9.17
CA ASP A 315 -6.17 -3.85 8.62
C ASP A 315 -5.28 -2.96 9.50
N SER A 316 -5.43 -3.05 10.82
CA SER A 316 -4.57 -2.30 11.74
C SER A 316 -3.13 -2.81 11.75
N ARG A 317 -2.94 -4.14 11.67
CA ARG A 317 -1.62 -4.79 11.57
C ARG A 317 -0.88 -4.40 10.29
N THR A 318 -1.58 -4.02 9.23
CA THR A 318 -0.98 -3.48 7.99
C THR A 318 -0.85 -1.96 8.03
N GLY A 319 -1.94 -1.24 8.35
CA GLY A 319 -2.02 0.21 8.21
C GLY A 319 -1.23 1.00 9.25
N ILE A 320 -1.19 0.57 10.52
CA ILE A 320 -0.42 1.30 11.54
C ILE A 320 1.08 1.21 11.29
N PRO A 321 1.69 0.03 11.07
CA PRO A 321 3.11 -0.05 10.74
C PRO A 321 3.49 0.77 9.51
N PHE A 322 2.64 0.80 8.48
CA PHE A 322 2.86 1.69 7.32
C PHE A 322 2.97 3.18 7.70
N LEU A 323 2.23 3.63 8.72
CA LEU A 323 2.21 5.04 9.14
C LEU A 323 3.32 5.40 10.15
N VAL A 324 3.75 4.45 10.97
CA VAL A 324 4.61 4.75 12.13
C VAL A 324 5.98 4.08 12.08
N ASN A 325 6.16 3.05 11.23
CA ASN A 325 7.44 2.38 11.09
C ASN A 325 8.36 3.21 10.20
N ALA A 326 9.54 3.51 10.72
CA ALA A 326 10.59 4.18 9.97
C ALA A 326 11.84 3.32 10.08
N ALA A 327 12.37 2.88 8.94
CA ALA A 327 13.63 2.18 8.87
C ALA A 327 14.78 3.20 8.77
N PRO A 328 16.01 2.82 9.16
CA PRO A 328 17.21 3.61 8.89
C PRO A 328 17.44 3.78 7.39
N HIS A 329 18.11 4.86 6.99
CA HIS A 329 18.56 5.02 5.61
C HIS A 329 19.50 3.87 5.24
N GLN A 330 19.35 3.36 4.02
CA GLN A 330 20.19 2.32 3.44
C GLN A 330 20.67 2.78 2.08
N GLU A 331 21.98 2.74 1.88
CA GLU A 331 22.61 3.03 0.59
C GLU A 331 22.57 1.77 -0.29
N TYR A 332 22.33 1.97 -1.59
CA TYR A 332 22.24 0.89 -2.56
C TYR A 332 23.11 1.20 -3.78
N HIS A 333 23.73 0.16 -4.32
CA HIS A 333 24.48 0.21 -5.58
C HIS A 333 23.69 -0.51 -6.66
N ARG A 334 23.32 0.21 -7.72
CA ARG A 334 22.43 -0.31 -8.76
C ARG A 334 23.19 -0.93 -9.92
N VAL A 335 22.79 -2.12 -10.34
CA VAL A 335 23.17 -2.76 -11.60
C VAL A 335 21.95 -3.17 -12.40
N TRP A 336 22.11 -3.52 -13.68
CA TRP A 336 21.01 -3.83 -14.59
C TRP A 336 21.11 -5.25 -15.12
N ALA A 337 20.12 -6.08 -14.82
CA ALA A 337 20.03 -7.43 -15.37
C ALA A 337 19.18 -7.43 -16.64
N GLN A 338 19.75 -7.94 -17.73
CA GLN A 338 19.08 -8.04 -19.02
C GLN A 338 18.11 -9.23 -19.02
N SER A 339 16.94 -9.05 -19.59
CA SER A 339 15.99 -10.13 -19.83
C SER A 339 16.47 -11.06 -20.94
N SER A 340 16.20 -12.35 -20.79
CA SER A 340 16.51 -13.37 -21.80
C SER A 340 15.46 -13.49 -22.90
N VAL A 341 14.27 -12.91 -22.70
CA VAL A 341 13.11 -13.09 -23.58
C VAL A 341 12.72 -11.83 -24.36
N ASP A 342 13.24 -10.68 -23.97
CA ASP A 342 13.00 -9.39 -24.60
C ASP A 342 14.18 -8.43 -24.36
N ASP A 343 14.23 -7.31 -25.09
CA ASP A 343 15.32 -6.33 -25.00
C ASP A 343 15.24 -5.42 -23.77
N GLU A 344 14.61 -5.91 -22.70
CA GLU A 344 14.30 -5.15 -21.50
C GLU A 344 15.25 -5.49 -20.37
N ALA A 345 15.34 -4.61 -19.37
CA ALA A 345 16.20 -4.84 -18.22
C ALA A 345 15.53 -4.42 -16.92
N VAL A 346 15.84 -5.16 -15.85
CA VAL A 346 15.43 -4.83 -14.48
C VAL A 346 16.63 -4.31 -13.69
N ALA A 347 16.39 -3.35 -12.81
CA ALA A 347 17.44 -2.90 -11.90
C ALA A 347 17.55 -3.86 -10.70
N ILE A 348 18.77 -4.02 -10.20
CA ILE A 348 19.08 -4.73 -8.97
C ILE A 348 19.83 -3.76 -8.05
N ASP A 349 19.20 -3.40 -6.94
CA ASP A 349 19.75 -2.53 -5.91
C ASP A 349 20.46 -3.37 -4.85
N MET A 350 21.78 -3.24 -4.77
CA MET A 350 22.63 -4.06 -3.90
C MET A 350 23.03 -3.30 -2.65
N ALA A 351 22.96 -3.96 -1.50
CA ALA A 351 23.48 -3.46 -0.23
C ALA A 351 24.49 -4.46 0.35
N PHE A 352 25.66 -3.94 0.73
CA PHE A 352 26.78 -4.72 1.27
C PHE A 352 27.00 -4.45 2.76
N PRO A 353 27.49 -5.45 3.52
CA PRO A 353 28.09 -5.23 4.83
C PRO A 353 29.25 -4.23 4.77
N ASN A 354 29.51 -3.55 5.90
CA ASN A 354 30.60 -2.57 5.99
C ASN A 354 31.99 -3.18 5.74
N ASP A 355 32.17 -4.47 6.05
CA ASP A 355 33.37 -5.25 5.80
C ASP A 355 33.39 -5.91 4.41
N GLY A 356 32.34 -5.71 3.60
CA GLY A 356 32.22 -6.18 2.22
C GLY A 356 31.44 -7.48 2.07
N HIS A 357 31.48 -8.05 0.87
CA HIS A 357 30.82 -9.33 0.59
C HIS A 357 31.52 -10.50 1.29
N SER A 358 30.74 -11.48 1.77
CA SER A 358 31.23 -12.74 2.35
C SER A 358 30.59 -13.94 1.68
N ASP A 359 31.42 -14.85 1.17
CA ASP A 359 31.04 -16.12 0.52
C ASP A 359 30.43 -17.15 1.49
N THR A 360 30.72 -17.01 2.79
CA THR A 360 30.17 -17.87 3.85
C THR A 360 28.77 -17.46 4.32
N LYS A 361 28.30 -16.28 3.91
CA LYS A 361 27.02 -15.70 4.34
C LYS A 361 25.97 -15.87 3.24
N PRO A 362 24.68 -16.06 3.60
CA PRO A 362 23.62 -16.12 2.61
C PRO A 362 23.44 -14.76 1.92
N ILE A 363 23.06 -14.79 0.65
CA ILE A 363 22.55 -13.63 -0.08
C ILE A 363 21.02 -13.66 -0.05
N TYR A 364 20.41 -12.49 0.18
CA TYR A 364 18.97 -12.33 0.11
C TYR A 364 18.57 -11.57 -1.15
N PHE A 365 17.79 -12.22 -2.01
CA PHE A 365 17.21 -11.65 -3.22
C PHE A 365 15.75 -11.25 -2.97
N ILE A 366 15.46 -9.96 -2.98
CA ILE A 366 14.23 -9.39 -2.44
C ILE A 366 13.34 -8.86 -3.57
N LEU A 367 12.06 -9.21 -3.54
CA LEU A 367 11.02 -8.75 -4.45
C LEU A 367 10.01 -7.88 -3.68
N HIS A 368 9.93 -6.60 -4.04
CA HIS A 368 9.04 -5.63 -3.41
C HIS A 368 7.56 -5.80 -3.84
N GLY A 369 6.66 -5.11 -3.14
CA GLY A 369 5.22 -5.08 -3.44
C GLY A 369 4.82 -4.19 -4.61
N LEU A 370 3.51 -4.04 -4.81
CA LEU A 370 2.93 -3.16 -5.84
C LEU A 370 3.39 -1.71 -5.63
N ASN A 371 3.83 -1.07 -6.71
CA ASN A 371 4.33 0.31 -6.72
C ASN A 371 5.51 0.62 -5.76
N GLY A 372 6.23 -0.42 -5.33
CA GLY A 372 7.35 -0.26 -4.40
C GLY A 372 8.72 -0.21 -5.06
N GLY A 373 9.75 -0.36 -4.23
CA GLY A 373 11.16 -0.46 -4.62
C GLY A 373 12.06 -0.80 -3.42
N SER A 374 13.36 -0.60 -3.57
CA SER A 374 14.36 -0.77 -2.50
C SER A 374 14.24 0.23 -1.35
N HIS A 375 13.55 1.36 -1.58
CA HIS A 375 13.35 2.44 -0.61
C HIS A 375 12.17 2.21 0.34
N GLU A 376 11.37 1.16 0.10
CA GLU A 376 10.25 0.79 0.95
C GLU A 376 10.71 0.44 2.36
N GLU A 377 9.99 0.92 3.38
CA GLU A 377 10.42 0.78 4.77
C GLU A 377 10.55 -0.70 5.20
N TYR A 378 9.64 -1.58 4.76
CA TYR A 378 9.71 -3.02 5.04
C TYR A 378 10.90 -3.70 4.33
N VAL A 379 11.30 -3.22 3.15
CA VAL A 379 12.48 -3.72 2.43
C VAL A 379 13.74 -3.24 3.15
N ARG A 380 13.82 -1.93 3.46
CA ARG A 380 14.97 -1.33 4.15
C ARG A 380 15.20 -1.93 5.52
N GLU A 381 14.15 -2.17 6.30
CA GLU A 381 14.28 -2.81 7.61
C GLU A 381 14.91 -4.21 7.49
N PHE A 382 14.45 -5.01 6.53
CA PHE A 382 15.03 -6.31 6.23
C PHE A 382 16.50 -6.20 5.81
N VAL A 383 16.79 -5.33 4.83
CA VAL A 383 18.14 -5.12 4.28
C VAL A 383 19.10 -4.66 5.38
N VAL A 384 18.78 -3.59 6.11
CA VAL A 384 19.62 -3.05 7.19
C VAL A 384 19.94 -4.13 8.22
N ARG A 385 18.96 -4.98 8.56
CA ARG A 385 19.19 -6.06 9.52
C ARG A 385 20.14 -7.12 8.97
N ARG A 386 19.91 -7.63 7.76
CA ARG A 386 20.73 -8.70 7.17
C ARG A 386 22.13 -8.24 6.82
N VAL A 387 22.28 -7.00 6.35
CA VAL A 387 23.57 -6.34 6.11
C VAL A 387 24.39 -6.24 7.39
N LYS A 388 23.77 -5.86 8.52
CA LYS A 388 24.44 -5.85 9.83
C LYS A 388 24.87 -7.24 10.31
N GLU A 389 24.19 -8.30 9.86
CA GLU A 389 24.52 -9.69 10.15
C GLU A 389 25.59 -10.28 9.19
N GLY A 390 26.08 -9.46 8.24
CA GLY A 390 27.14 -9.81 7.29
C GLY A 390 26.65 -10.35 5.95
N SER A 391 25.34 -10.30 5.67
CA SER A 391 24.77 -10.77 4.41
C SER A 391 24.66 -9.64 3.37
N THR A 392 24.94 -9.97 2.11
CA THR A 392 24.59 -9.11 0.97
C THR A 392 23.09 -9.22 0.69
N CYS A 393 22.44 -8.09 0.44
CA CYS A 393 21.05 -8.05 0.01
C CYS A 393 20.95 -7.42 -1.37
N MET A 394 20.06 -7.96 -2.20
CA MET A 394 19.86 -7.54 -3.58
C MET A 394 18.36 -7.39 -3.80
N VAL A 395 17.88 -6.19 -4.09
CA VAL A 395 16.47 -5.90 -4.33
C VAL A 395 16.23 -5.75 -5.82
N MET A 396 15.39 -6.61 -6.41
CA MET A 396 14.98 -6.42 -7.79
C MET A 396 13.94 -5.31 -7.86
N ILE A 397 14.17 -4.33 -8.72
CA ILE A 397 13.20 -3.29 -9.04
C ILE A 397 12.47 -3.71 -10.30
N ALA A 398 11.16 -3.90 -10.18
CA ALA A 398 10.36 -4.34 -11.29
C ALA A 398 10.18 -3.26 -12.37
N ARG A 399 9.98 -3.71 -13.60
CA ARG A 399 9.84 -2.88 -14.81
C ARG A 399 8.77 -1.79 -14.66
N GLY A 400 9.15 -0.55 -14.99
CA GLY A 400 8.30 0.63 -14.92
C GLY A 400 8.22 1.29 -13.53
N LEU A 401 8.90 0.71 -12.53
CA LEU A 401 9.03 1.26 -11.18
C LEU A 401 10.42 1.84 -10.94
N ALA A 402 10.49 2.83 -10.04
CA ALA A 402 11.72 3.57 -9.68
C ALA A 402 12.65 3.85 -10.88
N ASP A 403 12.06 4.45 -11.92
CA ASP A 403 12.69 4.84 -13.19
C ASP A 403 13.31 3.72 -14.03
N THR A 404 13.00 2.45 -13.73
CA THR A 404 13.37 1.35 -14.62
C THR A 404 12.69 1.52 -15.98
N PRO A 405 13.44 1.31 -17.09
CA PRO A 405 12.86 1.44 -18.40
C PRO A 405 11.89 0.29 -18.66
N VAL A 406 10.88 0.61 -19.47
CA VAL A 406 10.08 -0.40 -20.18
C VAL A 406 10.05 0.04 -21.63
N PHE A 407 10.39 -0.84 -22.54
CA PHE A 407 10.35 -0.64 -23.99
C PHE A 407 9.09 -1.25 -24.57
N GLY A 408 8.77 -2.49 -24.21
CA GLY A 408 7.58 -3.19 -24.64
C GLY A 408 6.34 -2.80 -23.84
N PHE A 409 5.41 -3.73 -23.81
CA PHE A 409 4.11 -3.51 -23.20
C PHE A 409 3.81 -4.42 -22.02
N ASP A 410 4.67 -5.41 -21.82
CA ASP A 410 4.66 -6.23 -20.65
C ASP A 410 5.32 -5.41 -19.54
N VAL A 411 4.54 -4.99 -18.54
CA VAL A 411 4.99 -4.20 -17.38
C VAL A 411 5.05 -5.10 -16.15
N PHE A 412 5.31 -4.52 -14.97
CA PHE A 412 5.26 -5.27 -13.71
C PHE A 412 3.86 -5.85 -13.42
N HIS A 413 3.74 -7.18 -13.34
CA HIS A 413 2.51 -7.86 -12.91
C HIS A 413 2.82 -9.19 -12.20
N GLY A 414 1.86 -9.70 -11.41
CA GLY A 414 2.05 -10.88 -10.54
C GLY A 414 2.37 -12.20 -11.26
N ALA A 415 2.12 -12.29 -12.57
CA ALA A 415 2.38 -13.48 -13.38
C ALA A 415 3.71 -13.40 -14.16
N ARG A 416 4.46 -12.29 -14.04
CA ARG A 416 5.75 -12.13 -14.68
C ARG A 416 6.88 -12.70 -13.84
N VAL A 417 7.35 -13.87 -14.23
CA VAL A 417 8.36 -14.64 -13.49
C VAL A 417 9.73 -14.66 -14.16
N THR A 418 9.80 -14.29 -15.44
CA THR A 418 11.03 -14.31 -16.25
C THR A 418 12.09 -13.36 -15.69
N ASP A 419 11.67 -12.16 -15.25
CA ASP A 419 12.59 -11.18 -14.66
C ASP A 419 13.30 -11.72 -13.41
N VAL A 420 12.55 -12.41 -12.54
CA VAL A 420 13.10 -13.04 -11.33
C VAL A 420 14.02 -14.20 -11.69
N HIS A 421 13.64 -14.99 -12.70
CA HIS A 421 14.46 -16.09 -13.20
C HIS A 421 15.80 -15.56 -13.74
N ASP A 422 15.78 -14.57 -14.64
CA ASP A 422 16.99 -14.01 -15.23
C ASP A 422 17.88 -13.32 -14.19
N ALA A 423 17.31 -12.47 -13.34
CA ALA A 423 18.05 -11.81 -12.27
C ALA A 423 18.69 -12.81 -11.31
N SER A 424 17.95 -13.82 -10.86
CA SER A 424 18.49 -14.85 -9.98
C SER A 424 19.57 -15.71 -10.65
N ARG A 425 19.51 -15.92 -11.97
CA ARG A 425 20.57 -16.60 -12.74
C ARG A 425 21.87 -15.81 -12.71
N TYR A 426 21.82 -14.49 -12.98
CA TYR A 426 23.01 -13.64 -12.91
C TYR A 426 23.63 -13.67 -11.51
N ILE A 427 22.79 -13.57 -10.48
CA ILE A 427 23.26 -13.63 -9.08
C ILE A 427 23.91 -14.98 -8.81
N ARG A 428 23.23 -16.09 -9.13
CA ARG A 428 23.73 -17.46 -8.91
C ARG A 428 25.09 -17.69 -9.57
N ASN A 429 25.28 -17.21 -10.80
CA ASN A 429 26.54 -17.37 -11.53
C ASN A 429 27.73 -16.67 -10.86
N ALA A 430 27.47 -15.62 -10.07
CA ALA A 430 28.51 -14.92 -9.30
C ALA A 430 28.79 -15.57 -7.93
N LEU A 431 28.02 -16.57 -7.50
CA LEU A 431 28.13 -17.16 -6.16
C LEU A 431 29.14 -18.31 -6.12
N GLY A 432 29.75 -18.51 -4.95
CA GLY A 432 30.46 -19.74 -4.65
C GLY A 432 29.52 -20.95 -4.61
N GLN A 433 30.04 -22.14 -4.93
CA GLN A 433 29.28 -23.40 -5.07
C GLN A 433 28.34 -23.71 -3.88
N ASN A 434 28.71 -23.31 -2.66
CA ASN A 434 27.97 -23.63 -1.43
C ASN A 434 27.27 -22.42 -0.80
N GLN A 435 27.30 -21.26 -1.46
CA GLN A 435 26.69 -20.06 -0.92
C GLN A 435 25.18 -20.06 -1.16
N ILE A 436 24.43 -19.78 -0.08
CA ILE A 436 22.97 -19.80 -0.11
C ILE A 436 22.41 -18.54 -0.76
N LEU A 437 21.52 -18.69 -1.73
CA LEU A 437 20.70 -17.63 -2.31
C LEU A 437 19.24 -17.82 -1.91
N ALA A 438 18.73 -16.93 -1.05
CA ALA A 438 17.37 -16.97 -0.54
C ALA A 438 16.51 -15.88 -1.17
N GLY A 439 15.42 -16.27 -1.84
CA GLY A 439 14.41 -15.34 -2.34
C GLY A 439 13.45 -14.90 -1.23
N VAL A 440 13.12 -13.61 -1.17
CA VAL A 440 12.12 -13.06 -0.24
C VAL A 440 11.17 -12.18 -1.02
N GLY A 441 9.88 -12.50 -1.02
CA GLY A 441 8.86 -11.71 -1.69
C GLY A 441 7.89 -11.11 -0.68
N TYR A 442 7.47 -9.86 -0.91
CA TYR A 442 6.43 -9.19 -0.11
C TYR A 442 5.23 -8.84 -0.99
N SER A 443 4.01 -9.15 -0.54
CA SER A 443 2.77 -8.77 -1.24
C SER A 443 2.79 -9.22 -2.70
N MET A 444 2.82 -8.32 -3.69
CA MET A 444 2.95 -8.69 -5.10
C MET A 444 4.27 -9.40 -5.42
N GLY A 445 5.38 -9.03 -4.77
CA GLY A 445 6.64 -9.77 -4.88
C GLY A 445 6.54 -11.21 -4.35
N ALA A 446 5.71 -11.45 -3.32
CA ALA A 446 5.44 -12.80 -2.80
C ALA A 446 4.62 -13.66 -3.78
N ILE A 447 3.67 -13.04 -4.48
CA ILE A 447 2.91 -13.67 -5.56
C ILE A 447 3.86 -14.06 -6.70
N ILE A 448 4.73 -13.15 -7.12
CA ILE A 448 5.71 -13.39 -8.19
C ILE A 448 6.67 -14.49 -7.78
N LEU A 449 7.23 -14.44 -6.57
CA LEU A 449 8.12 -15.48 -6.05
C LEU A 449 7.44 -16.85 -6.07
N SER A 450 6.21 -16.93 -5.56
CA SER A 450 5.46 -18.19 -5.54
C SER A 450 5.22 -18.73 -6.95
N ASN A 451 4.83 -17.87 -7.89
CA ASN A 451 4.65 -18.25 -9.30
C ASN A 451 5.97 -18.68 -9.95
N TYR A 452 7.08 -18.00 -9.64
CA TYR A 452 8.41 -18.34 -10.16
C TYR A 452 8.82 -19.74 -9.70
N LEU A 453 8.74 -20.00 -8.39
CA LEU A 453 9.07 -21.30 -7.81
C LEU A 453 8.19 -22.42 -8.40
N ALA A 454 6.89 -22.16 -8.57
CA ALA A 454 5.96 -23.14 -9.14
C ALA A 454 6.18 -23.42 -10.63
N ARG A 455 6.54 -22.40 -11.42
CA ARG A 455 6.69 -22.53 -12.88
C ARG A 455 8.03 -23.11 -13.31
N TYR A 456 9.12 -22.69 -12.67
CA TYR A 456 10.47 -23.13 -13.04
C TYR A 456 10.88 -24.43 -12.35
N GLY A 457 10.30 -24.78 -11.20
CA GLY A 457 10.54 -26.07 -10.54
C GLY A 457 12.02 -26.33 -10.29
N GLU A 458 12.58 -27.35 -10.96
CA GLU A 458 13.99 -27.74 -10.85
C GLU A 458 14.97 -26.72 -11.48
N ASP A 459 14.49 -25.81 -12.33
CA ASP A 459 15.28 -24.76 -12.99
C ASP A 459 15.32 -23.45 -12.18
N VAL A 460 14.91 -23.51 -10.91
CA VAL A 460 15.02 -22.37 -9.99
C VAL A 460 16.47 -22.18 -9.55
N HIS A 461 16.95 -20.95 -9.55
CA HIS A 461 18.33 -20.61 -9.14
C HIS A 461 18.47 -20.26 -7.65
N LEU A 462 17.37 -20.33 -6.89
CA LEU A 462 17.29 -20.06 -5.45
C LEU A 462 17.37 -21.36 -4.64
N ASP A 463 18.04 -21.32 -3.49
CA ASP A 463 18.05 -22.45 -2.55
C ASP A 463 16.81 -22.47 -1.64
N SER A 464 16.19 -21.31 -1.43
CA SER A 464 14.99 -21.16 -0.61
C SER A 464 14.18 -19.93 -1.02
N GLY A 465 12.90 -19.92 -0.68
CA GLY A 465 11.98 -18.81 -0.94
C GLY A 465 11.05 -18.54 0.24
N MET A 466 10.90 -17.26 0.62
CA MET A 466 9.98 -16.80 1.65
C MET A 466 8.95 -15.85 1.05
N ALA A 467 7.69 -16.29 0.97
CA ALA A 467 6.57 -15.49 0.48
C ALA A 467 5.83 -14.86 1.67
N VAL A 468 5.91 -13.54 1.83
CA VAL A 468 5.28 -12.79 2.91
C VAL A 468 4.04 -12.07 2.40
N SER A 469 2.87 -12.44 2.93
CA SER A 469 1.59 -11.79 2.62
C SER A 469 1.25 -11.74 1.12
N GLY A 470 1.70 -12.74 0.35
CA GLY A 470 1.29 -12.94 -1.04
C GLY A 470 -0.04 -13.69 -1.13
N GLY A 471 -0.89 -13.31 -2.09
CA GLY A 471 -2.08 -14.08 -2.40
C GLY A 471 -1.71 -15.45 -2.98
N LEU A 472 -2.34 -16.53 -2.48
CA LEU A 472 -2.10 -17.89 -2.95
C LEU A 472 -2.95 -18.22 -4.19
N ASP A 473 -4.23 -17.87 -4.17
CA ASP A 473 -5.12 -17.97 -5.33
C ASP A 473 -5.72 -16.61 -5.66
N LEU A 474 -5.10 -15.91 -6.61
CA LEU A 474 -5.56 -14.60 -7.03
C LEU A 474 -6.94 -14.63 -7.70
N ARG A 475 -7.38 -15.76 -8.27
CA ARG A 475 -8.69 -15.89 -8.92
C ARG A 475 -9.83 -15.82 -7.92
N GLU A 476 -9.58 -16.24 -6.68
CA GLU A 476 -10.53 -16.07 -5.59
C GLU A 476 -10.35 -14.70 -4.93
N MET A 477 -9.11 -14.26 -4.74
CA MET A 477 -8.81 -13.06 -3.96
C MET A 477 -9.09 -11.73 -4.68
N TYR A 478 -9.05 -11.68 -6.02
CA TYR A 478 -9.21 -10.42 -6.77
C TYR A 478 -10.62 -9.80 -6.63
N ASN A 479 -11.62 -10.63 -6.32
CA ASN A 479 -13.01 -10.22 -6.10
C ASN A 479 -13.38 -10.05 -4.62
N SER A 480 -12.39 -10.05 -3.72
CA SER A 480 -12.64 -9.76 -2.30
C SER A 480 -13.27 -8.37 -2.15
N TYR A 481 -14.55 -8.34 -1.76
CA TYR A 481 -15.29 -7.09 -1.62
C TYR A 481 -14.65 -6.15 -0.62
N ARG A 482 -14.19 -6.66 0.54
CA ARG A 482 -13.51 -5.81 1.53
C ARG A 482 -12.28 -5.16 0.93
N SER A 483 -11.49 -5.93 0.17
CA SER A 483 -10.32 -5.40 -0.53
C SER A 483 -10.73 -4.34 -1.56
N GLN A 484 -11.71 -4.62 -2.42
CA GLN A 484 -12.24 -3.70 -3.44
C GLN A 484 -12.82 -2.40 -2.85
N ARG A 485 -13.35 -2.45 -1.64
CA ARG A 485 -13.93 -1.30 -0.95
C ARG A 485 -12.92 -0.49 -0.14
N LEU A 486 -12.02 -1.15 0.58
CA LEU A 486 -11.14 -0.50 1.56
C LEU A 486 -9.75 -0.22 1.03
N TRP A 487 -9.12 -1.18 0.35
CA TRP A 487 -7.69 -1.12 0.02
C TRP A 487 -7.44 -0.81 -1.46
N GLN A 488 -8.12 -1.53 -2.36
CA GLN A 488 -7.93 -1.37 -3.79
C GLN A 488 -8.21 0.04 -4.33
N PRO A 489 -9.15 0.86 -3.80
CA PRO A 489 -9.35 2.20 -4.33
C PRO A 489 -8.12 3.11 -4.21
N MET A 490 -7.38 3.00 -3.12
CA MET A 490 -6.14 3.77 -2.91
C MET A 490 -5.01 3.26 -3.82
N LEU A 491 -4.90 1.93 -3.96
CA LEU A 491 -3.92 1.31 -4.85
C LEU A 491 -4.22 1.63 -6.33
N ALA A 492 -5.49 1.57 -6.73
CA ALA A 492 -5.93 1.89 -8.08
C ALA A 492 -5.69 3.34 -8.43
N GLN A 493 -5.95 4.27 -7.50
CA GLN A 493 -5.61 5.68 -7.67
C GLN A 493 -4.12 5.84 -7.99
N THR A 494 -3.26 5.25 -7.15
CA THR A 494 -1.80 5.34 -7.32
C THR A 494 -1.35 4.74 -8.65
N LEU A 495 -1.91 3.59 -9.07
CA LEU A 495 -1.62 2.99 -10.37
C LEU A 495 -2.06 3.88 -11.55
N LEU A 496 -3.24 4.50 -11.45
CA LEU A 496 -3.74 5.38 -12.51
C LEU A 496 -2.87 6.63 -12.63
N GLU A 497 -2.46 7.22 -11.51
CA GLU A 497 -1.62 8.42 -11.48
C GLU A 497 -0.20 8.10 -12.00
N ASP A 498 0.50 7.15 -11.38
CA ASP A 498 1.93 6.91 -11.65
C ASP A 498 2.17 6.16 -12.96
N PHE A 499 1.32 5.19 -13.30
CA PHE A 499 1.51 4.37 -14.50
C PHE A 499 0.71 4.87 -15.68
N VAL A 500 -0.60 5.05 -15.53
CA VAL A 500 -1.49 5.31 -16.67
C VAL A 500 -1.40 6.77 -17.15
N LEU A 501 -1.34 7.74 -16.24
CA LEU A 501 -1.34 9.15 -16.58
C LEU A 501 0.05 9.75 -16.73
N GLU A 502 1.05 9.25 -15.99
CA GLU A 502 2.41 9.78 -16.05
C GLU A 502 3.29 8.95 -17.00
N LYS A 503 3.71 7.75 -16.58
CA LYS A 503 4.79 7.02 -17.27
C LYS A 503 4.40 6.41 -18.61
N PHE A 504 3.18 5.92 -18.74
CA PHE A 504 2.75 5.09 -19.88
C PHE A 504 1.52 5.63 -20.62
N GLU A 505 1.16 6.90 -20.40
CA GLU A 505 -0.04 7.50 -20.99
C GLU A 505 -0.09 7.34 -22.51
N GLY A 506 0.99 7.70 -23.21
CA GLY A 506 1.09 7.55 -24.65
C GLY A 506 0.87 6.11 -25.13
N ARG A 507 1.30 5.11 -24.36
CA ARG A 507 1.15 3.68 -24.69
C ARG A 507 -0.27 3.19 -24.50
N PHE A 508 -0.91 3.57 -23.39
CA PHE A 508 -2.32 3.26 -23.18
C PHE A 508 -3.19 3.95 -24.24
N ARG A 509 -2.86 5.18 -24.62
CA ARG A 509 -3.56 5.92 -25.70
C ARG A 509 -3.40 5.31 -27.08
N GLN A 510 -2.27 4.65 -27.36
CA GLN A 510 -2.06 3.93 -28.62
C GLN A 510 -2.90 2.64 -28.72
N ARG A 511 -3.25 2.04 -27.57
CA ARG A 511 -3.92 0.73 -27.50
C ARG A 511 -5.41 0.82 -27.27
N LEU A 512 -5.84 1.82 -26.52
CA LEU A 512 -7.22 1.95 -26.07
C LEU A 512 -7.96 2.97 -26.94
N THR A 513 -9.20 2.66 -27.29
CA THR A 513 -10.11 3.69 -27.80
C THR A 513 -10.30 4.78 -26.73
N LYS A 514 -10.79 5.94 -27.15
CA LYS A 514 -11.10 7.04 -26.22
C LYS A 514 -12.05 6.59 -25.10
N GLU A 515 -13.07 5.81 -25.43
CA GLU A 515 -14.05 5.29 -24.46
C GLU A 515 -13.41 4.29 -23.49
N GLN A 516 -12.54 3.40 -23.98
CA GLN A 516 -11.81 2.45 -23.15
C GLN A 516 -10.85 3.16 -22.20
N PHE A 517 -10.10 4.15 -22.70
CA PHE A 517 -9.19 4.95 -21.86
C PHE A 517 -9.96 5.73 -20.78
N LEU A 518 -11.10 6.33 -21.12
CA LEU A 518 -11.97 6.97 -20.12
C LEU A 518 -12.53 5.98 -19.10
N ALA A 519 -12.87 4.76 -19.51
CA ALA A 519 -13.31 3.72 -18.60
C ALA A 519 -12.18 3.27 -17.66
N LEU A 520 -10.95 3.15 -18.15
CA LEU A 520 -9.75 2.87 -17.35
C LEU A 520 -9.52 3.97 -16.31
N LEU A 521 -9.60 5.25 -16.68
CA LEU A 521 -9.47 6.37 -15.73
C LEU A 521 -10.58 6.43 -14.67
N ARG A 522 -11.70 5.74 -14.92
CA ARG A 522 -12.84 5.60 -13.99
C ARG A 522 -12.78 4.28 -13.22
N SER A 523 -11.67 3.55 -13.27
CA SER A 523 -11.48 2.34 -12.48
C SER A 523 -11.38 2.68 -10.99
N LYS A 524 -12.13 1.95 -10.16
CA LYS A 524 -12.19 2.18 -8.71
C LYS A 524 -11.38 1.18 -7.89
N SER A 525 -10.80 0.19 -8.56
CA SER A 525 -10.16 -0.94 -7.93
C SER A 525 -9.03 -1.46 -8.83
N VAL A 526 -8.06 -2.16 -8.25
CA VAL A 526 -6.94 -2.73 -8.99
C VAL A 526 -7.46 -3.76 -10.01
N SER A 527 -8.49 -4.53 -9.63
CA SER A 527 -9.16 -5.46 -10.54
C SER A 527 -9.80 -4.76 -11.74
N GLU A 528 -10.41 -3.58 -11.56
CA GLU A 528 -10.93 -2.80 -12.70
C GLU A 528 -9.81 -2.22 -13.57
N VAL A 529 -8.67 -1.83 -12.99
CA VAL A 529 -7.48 -1.39 -13.74
C VAL A 529 -6.94 -2.54 -14.58
N ASP A 530 -6.82 -3.74 -14.01
CA ASP A 530 -6.36 -4.94 -14.71
C ASP A 530 -7.27 -5.30 -15.90
N VAL A 531 -8.59 -5.34 -15.69
CA VAL A 531 -9.57 -5.66 -16.73
C VAL A 531 -9.65 -4.59 -17.83
N ARG A 532 -9.54 -3.30 -17.49
CA ARG A 532 -9.71 -2.21 -18.47
C ARG A 532 -8.40 -1.73 -19.10
N GLY A 533 -7.26 -2.02 -18.45
CA GLY A 533 -5.92 -1.65 -18.92
C GLY A 533 -5.34 -2.65 -19.90
N ILE A 534 -5.86 -3.88 -19.91
CA ILE A 534 -5.46 -4.94 -20.86
C ILE A 534 -6.53 -5.01 -21.96
N VAL A 535 -6.13 -4.75 -23.21
CA VAL A 535 -6.93 -5.15 -24.37
C VAL A 535 -6.55 -6.59 -24.68
N SER A 536 -7.47 -7.52 -24.43
CA SER A 536 -7.34 -8.93 -24.83
C SER A 536 -7.41 -9.10 -26.34
#